data_AF-A0A948E8G0-F1
#
_entry.id   AF-A0A948E8G0-F1
#
_cell.length_a   1.000
_cell.length_b   1.000
_cell.length_c   1.000
_cell.angle_alpha   90.00
_cell.angle_beta   90.00
_cell.angle_gamma   90.00
#
_symmetry.space_group_name_H-M   'P 1'
#
loop_
_entity.id
_entity.type
_entity.pdbx_description
1 polymer ?
#
loop_
_entity_poly.entity_id
_entity_poly.type
_entity_poly.pdbx_seq_one_letter_code
_entity_poly.pdbx_strand_id
1 'polypeptide(L)'
;MKKIGSLMQGLRDKEIPCRIKGCKGTWTWNAHDQLAAMAAGDAEPPKRMCDACFSKYEEAEEQTLPCAKKGCTGTVVVSKMSQLQESHRGGRRRPHSLLCNECLVNMNQLSPRAIPCKIEGCEGEWTYSPKDQYLSESPNPPMRMCSSCYALFKPLSDMEMHCKNKGCTGTSLYTRMNQFEDQRRGKTAPPRRFCDACFTTYNTLEEQDLPCKIEGCEGTWVWSRYAQLAALGEGITEPPQRMCSSCIETLSSTEEVVHQCRIPGCNRTWTEKKGAVFARERSGTSSPRRLCDSCYETLNGMEDKPLPCKNHKLGCEETWIWKKESQLRQSLSKAPPPSRMCESCSAYLDEQKESMTVICAACKEPIMHLSVDNLLQIRFGQMERPEPLCQKCRQ
;
A
#
# COMPACT_ATOMS: atom_id res chain seq x y z
N MET A 1 82.51 59.80 0.44
CA MET A 1 81.24 60.19 -0.20
C MET A 1 80.37 58.94 -0.40
N LYS A 2 79.48 58.64 0.55
CA LYS A 2 78.52 57.52 0.43
C LYS A 2 77.30 58.00 -0.38
N LYS A 3 76.86 57.15 -1.31
CA LYS A 3 75.85 57.39 -2.35
C LYS A 3 74.52 57.91 -1.77
N ILE A 4 74.18 59.17 -2.07
CA ILE A 4 72.85 59.76 -1.83
C ILE A 4 71.86 59.41 -2.99
N GLY A 5 72.35 58.79 -4.07
CA GLY A 5 71.55 58.51 -5.27
C GLY A 5 70.59 57.31 -5.25
N SER A 6 70.37 56.63 -4.11
CA SER A 6 69.60 55.36 -4.06
C SER A 6 68.35 55.39 -3.19
N LEU A 7 67.98 56.52 -2.59
CA LEU A 7 66.78 56.61 -1.73
C LEU A 7 65.50 57.01 -2.49
N MET A 8 65.64 57.61 -3.68
CA MET A 8 64.52 58.18 -4.45
C MET A 8 63.86 57.19 -5.45
N GLN A 9 64.41 55.99 -5.66
CA GLN A 9 63.95 55.03 -6.69
C GLN A 9 62.87 54.04 -6.23
N GLY A 10 62.51 54.04 -4.93
CA GLY A 10 61.52 53.12 -4.34
C GLY A 10 60.16 53.75 -3.99
N LEU A 11 59.99 55.06 -4.18
CA LEU A 11 58.77 55.79 -3.82
C LEU A 11 57.87 55.92 -5.05
N ARG A 12 57.09 54.88 -5.31
CA ARG A 12 55.98 54.92 -6.27
C ARG A 12 54.68 55.16 -5.53
N ASP A 13 53.72 55.75 -6.21
CA ASP A 13 52.36 55.90 -5.69
C ASP A 13 51.79 54.53 -5.33
N LYS A 14 51.20 54.44 -4.13
CA LYS A 14 50.60 53.21 -3.61
C LYS A 14 49.10 53.38 -3.49
N GLU A 15 48.35 52.39 -3.97
CA GLU A 15 46.91 52.31 -3.73
C GLU A 15 46.65 51.68 -2.37
N ILE A 16 45.92 52.38 -1.51
CA ILE A 16 45.67 52.00 -0.12
C ILE A 16 44.18 51.80 0.10
N PRO A 17 43.76 50.71 0.77
CA PRO A 17 42.35 50.46 1.02
C PRO A 17 41.72 51.57 1.87
N CYS A 18 40.48 51.92 1.53
CA CYS A 18 39.66 52.85 2.29
C CYS A 18 39.47 52.34 3.74
N ARG A 19 39.56 53.25 4.71
CA ARG A 19 39.33 52.96 6.14
C ARG A 19 37.92 52.44 6.44
N ILE A 20 36.93 52.74 5.60
CA ILE A 20 35.53 52.34 5.83
C ILE A 20 35.37 50.82 5.67
N LYS A 21 35.00 50.16 6.77
CA LYS A 21 34.73 48.71 6.79
C LYS A 21 33.63 48.36 5.79
N GLY A 22 33.96 47.53 4.80
CA GLY A 22 33.04 47.11 3.74
C GLY A 22 33.13 47.93 2.45
N CYS A 23 33.88 49.04 2.43
CA CYS A 23 34.22 49.73 1.19
C CYS A 23 35.39 49.02 0.49
N LYS A 24 35.26 48.80 -0.83
CA LYS A 24 36.32 48.23 -1.68
C LYS A 24 37.15 49.28 -2.40
N GLY A 25 36.84 50.56 -2.21
CA GLY A 25 37.59 51.67 -2.82
C GLY A 25 38.97 51.83 -2.20
N THR A 26 39.89 52.38 -2.99
CA THR A 26 41.24 52.74 -2.58
C THR A 26 41.46 54.24 -2.69
N TRP A 27 42.54 54.74 -2.09
CA TRP A 27 43.05 56.09 -2.28
C TRP A 27 44.56 56.02 -2.54
N THR A 28 45.07 57.00 -3.28
CA THR A 28 46.47 57.02 -3.70
C THR A 28 47.33 57.73 -2.67
N TRP A 29 48.31 57.01 -2.10
CA TRP A 29 49.37 57.59 -1.29
C TRP A 29 50.55 57.91 -2.17
N ASN A 30 50.64 59.18 -2.58
CA ASN A 30 51.64 59.61 -3.54
C ASN A 30 53.06 59.58 -2.94
N ALA A 31 54.07 59.54 -3.81
CA ALA A 31 55.48 59.49 -3.42
C ALA A 31 55.92 60.66 -2.52
N HIS A 32 55.29 61.84 -2.67
CA HIS A 32 55.61 63.04 -1.88
C HIS A 32 55.12 62.92 -0.43
N ASP A 33 53.88 62.47 -0.24
CA ASP A 33 53.29 62.19 1.07
C ASP A 33 54.01 61.03 1.78
N GLN A 34 54.52 60.05 1.02
CA GLN A 34 55.37 59.00 1.55
C GLN A 34 56.69 59.56 2.10
N LEU A 35 57.35 60.46 1.35
CA LEU A 35 58.57 61.13 1.80
C LEU A 35 58.33 61.99 3.04
N ALA A 36 57.22 62.73 3.08
CA ALA A 36 56.84 63.55 4.22
C ALA A 36 56.59 62.70 5.48
N ALA A 37 55.87 61.58 5.35
CA ALA A 37 55.63 60.64 6.45
C ALA A 37 56.95 60.00 6.95
N MET A 38 57.84 59.59 6.03
CA MET A 38 59.16 59.05 6.39
C MET A 38 60.03 60.08 7.12
N ALA A 39 59.97 61.36 6.72
CA ALA A 39 60.68 62.44 7.41
C ALA A 39 60.12 62.71 8.82
N ALA A 40 58.82 62.46 9.03
CA ALA A 40 58.17 62.54 10.33
C ALA A 40 58.35 61.27 11.20
N GLY A 41 58.98 60.21 10.67
CA GLY A 41 59.22 58.95 11.37
C GLY A 41 58.07 57.94 11.28
N ASP A 42 57.02 58.22 10.50
CA ASP A 42 55.87 57.35 10.31
C ASP A 42 56.09 56.45 9.08
N ALA A 43 56.25 55.14 9.30
CA ALA A 43 56.43 54.17 8.23
C ALA A 43 55.08 53.67 7.63
N GLU A 44 53.97 53.88 8.33
CA GLU A 44 52.65 53.40 7.93
C GLU A 44 51.78 54.48 7.29
N PRO A 45 51.01 54.14 6.24
CA PRO A 45 50.09 55.07 5.63
C PRO A 45 48.95 55.48 6.58
N PRO A 46 48.51 56.75 6.54
CA PRO A 46 47.40 57.19 7.36
C PRO A 46 46.11 56.49 6.98
N LYS A 47 45.26 56.19 7.97
CA LYS A 47 43.94 55.60 7.72
C LYS A 47 42.99 56.66 7.15
N ARG A 48 42.96 56.82 5.82
CA ARG A 48 42.09 57.75 5.07
C ARG A 48 40.92 57.04 4.39
N MET A 49 39.94 57.84 3.96
CA MET A 49 38.82 57.41 3.14
C MET A 49 39.19 57.53 1.66
N CYS A 50 38.59 56.71 0.79
CA CYS A 50 38.62 56.99 -0.65
C CYS A 50 37.75 58.20 -0.99
N ASP A 51 38.00 58.82 -2.12
CA ASP A 51 37.32 60.06 -2.54
C ASP A 51 35.80 59.90 -2.54
N ALA A 52 35.29 58.78 -3.05
CA ALA A 52 33.85 58.48 -3.04
C ALA A 52 33.25 58.37 -1.62
N CYS A 53 34.00 57.84 -0.65
CA CYS A 53 33.55 57.80 0.75
C CYS A 53 33.69 59.18 1.40
N PHE A 54 34.71 59.94 1.04
CA PHE A 54 34.96 61.27 1.57
C PHE A 54 33.86 62.25 1.12
N SER A 55 33.50 62.27 -0.16
CA SER A 55 32.40 63.09 -0.67
C SER A 55 31.08 62.80 0.05
N LYS A 56 30.75 61.51 0.23
CA LYS A 56 29.55 61.12 1.01
C LYS A 56 29.63 61.51 2.48
N TYR A 57 30.82 61.54 3.07
CA TYR A 57 31.02 61.98 4.45
C TYR A 57 30.81 63.49 4.59
N GLU A 58 31.27 64.28 3.61
CA GLU A 58 31.06 65.72 3.58
C GLU A 58 29.57 66.08 3.39
N GLU A 59 28.89 65.39 2.47
CA GLU A 59 27.46 65.56 2.19
C GLU A 59 26.55 65.07 3.34
N ALA A 60 27.00 64.09 4.14
CA ALA A 60 26.21 63.59 5.25
C ALA A 60 26.11 64.63 6.36
N GLU A 61 24.93 64.79 6.94
CA GLU A 61 24.70 65.58 8.15
C GLU A 61 24.47 64.67 9.35
N GLU A 62 24.79 65.14 10.55
CA GLU A 62 24.45 64.39 11.76
C GLU A 62 22.93 64.33 11.90
N GLN A 63 22.41 63.12 12.11
CA GLN A 63 20.97 62.89 12.22
C GLN A 63 20.61 62.57 13.67
N THR A 64 19.60 63.26 14.18
CA THR A 64 19.03 62.97 15.50
C THR A 64 17.80 62.09 15.33
N LEU A 65 17.86 60.87 15.85
CA LEU A 65 16.76 59.91 15.79
C LEU A 65 16.12 59.71 17.16
N PRO A 66 14.82 59.38 17.25
CA PRO A 66 14.21 59.00 18.52
C PRO A 66 14.78 57.69 19.04
N CYS A 67 14.83 57.54 20.36
CA CYS A 67 15.24 56.30 21.02
C CYS A 67 14.33 55.13 20.62
N ALA A 68 14.92 53.97 20.36
CA ALA A 68 14.19 52.76 19.99
C ALA A 68 13.29 52.20 21.10
N LYS A 69 13.51 52.59 22.37
CA LYS A 69 12.67 52.15 23.49
C LYS A 69 11.32 52.86 23.42
N LYS A 70 10.23 52.07 23.32
CA LYS A 70 8.87 52.61 23.39
C LYS A 70 8.66 53.39 24.69
N GLY A 71 8.12 54.60 24.57
CA GLY A 71 7.88 55.50 25.71
C GLY A 71 9.11 56.30 26.18
N CYS A 72 10.29 56.13 25.56
CA CYS A 72 11.43 56.99 25.82
C CYS A 72 11.40 58.23 24.90
N THR A 73 11.51 59.42 25.50
CA THR A 73 11.62 60.70 24.77
C THR A 73 13.05 61.07 24.41
N GLY A 74 14.03 60.27 24.83
CA GLY A 74 15.43 60.49 24.51
C GLY A 74 15.72 60.37 23.02
N THR A 75 16.80 61.02 22.58
CA THR A 75 17.25 60.99 21.20
C THR A 75 18.65 60.37 21.10
N VAL A 76 19.00 59.92 19.90
CA VAL A 76 20.32 59.38 19.55
C VAL A 76 20.87 60.21 18.40
N VAL A 77 22.07 60.76 18.59
CA VAL A 77 22.81 61.44 17.52
C VAL A 77 23.59 60.39 16.74
N VAL A 78 23.25 60.22 15.47
CA VAL A 78 23.95 59.33 14.54
C VAL A 78 25.00 60.14 13.80
N SER A 79 26.27 59.93 14.15
CA SER A 79 27.40 60.61 13.48
C SER A 79 27.45 60.30 11.97
N LYS A 80 27.96 61.26 11.19
CA LYS A 80 28.21 61.11 9.74
C LYS A 80 28.98 59.83 9.40
N MET A 81 29.97 59.51 10.23
CA MET A 81 30.80 58.30 10.09
C MET A 81 29.98 57.02 10.25
N SER A 82 29.09 56.96 11.24
CA SER A 82 28.22 55.80 11.49
C SER A 82 27.23 55.58 10.34
N GLN A 83 26.66 56.66 9.80
CA GLN A 83 25.75 56.62 8.65
C GLN A 83 26.44 56.06 7.41
N LEU A 84 27.64 56.57 7.11
CA LEU A 84 28.44 56.10 5.98
C LEU A 84 28.82 54.62 6.13
N GLN A 85 29.26 54.19 7.32
CA GLN A 85 29.56 52.77 7.57
C GLN A 85 28.35 51.85 7.38
N GLU A 86 27.15 52.29 7.78
CA GLU A 86 25.93 51.50 7.59
C GLU A 86 25.51 51.42 6.12
N SER A 87 25.73 52.49 5.34
CA SER A 87 25.45 52.50 3.89
C SER A 87 26.22 51.40 3.13
N HIS A 88 27.46 51.11 3.56
CA HIS A 88 28.29 50.06 2.97
C HIS A 88 27.97 48.65 3.47
N ARG A 89 27.20 48.50 4.56
CA ARG A 89 26.74 47.19 5.09
C ARG A 89 25.47 46.69 4.42
N GLY A 90 24.98 47.39 3.39
CA GLY A 90 23.83 46.95 2.58
C GLY A 90 22.47 47.17 3.25
N GLY A 91 22.36 48.16 4.14
CA GLY A 91 21.06 48.65 4.66
C GLY A 91 20.23 47.65 5.48
N ARG A 92 20.82 46.51 5.90
CA ARG A 92 20.07 45.47 6.63
C ARG A 92 19.72 45.84 8.07
N ARG A 93 20.34 46.87 8.67
CA ARG A 93 19.91 47.39 9.98
C ARG A 93 19.23 48.73 9.80
N ARG A 94 17.93 48.76 10.08
CA ARG A 94 17.20 50.03 10.19
C ARG A 94 17.84 50.89 11.29
N PRO A 95 18.09 52.19 11.05
CA PRO A 95 18.62 53.14 12.04
C PRO A 95 17.78 53.23 13.33
N HIS A 96 16.49 52.85 13.27
CA HIS A 96 15.52 52.86 14.37
C HIS A 96 15.77 51.86 15.52
N SER A 97 16.95 51.25 15.61
CA SER A 97 17.27 50.25 16.66
C SER A 97 18.29 50.75 17.69
N LEU A 98 18.64 52.03 17.64
CA LEU A 98 19.58 52.66 18.57
C LEU A 98 18.86 53.15 19.83
N LEU A 99 19.48 52.91 20.98
CA LEU A 99 19.03 53.38 22.28
C LEU A 99 19.79 54.66 22.64
N CYS A 100 19.15 55.61 23.32
CA CYS A 100 19.86 56.75 23.90
C CYS A 100 20.86 56.30 24.97
N ASN A 101 21.83 57.17 25.31
CA ASN A 101 22.89 56.82 26.26
C ASN A 101 22.33 56.34 27.61
N GLU A 102 21.29 56.99 28.13
CA GLU A 102 20.62 56.57 29.37
C GLU A 102 20.00 55.17 29.24
N CYS A 103 19.33 54.90 28.12
CA CYS A 103 18.75 53.58 27.85
C CYS A 103 19.83 52.50 27.68
N LEU A 104 20.97 52.84 27.09
CA LEU A 104 22.12 51.93 26.96
C LEU A 104 22.74 51.62 28.33
N VAL A 105 22.92 52.62 29.19
CA VAL A 105 23.42 52.41 30.56
C VAL A 105 22.47 51.49 31.33
N ASN A 106 21.16 51.76 31.28
CA ASN A 106 20.16 50.92 31.94
C ASN A 106 20.10 49.50 31.36
N MET A 107 20.24 49.33 30.04
CA MET A 107 20.30 48.01 29.41
C MET A 107 21.55 47.23 29.84
N ASN A 108 22.70 47.90 29.99
CA ASN A 108 23.96 47.27 30.39
C ASN A 108 23.98 46.86 31.87
N GLN A 109 23.08 47.40 32.70
CA GLN A 109 22.89 46.94 34.08
C GLN A 109 22.12 45.61 34.15
N LEU A 110 21.42 45.22 33.09
CA LEU A 110 20.71 43.94 33.04
C LEU A 110 21.69 42.82 32.69
N SER A 111 21.67 41.74 33.47
CA SER A 111 22.40 40.52 33.17
C SER A 111 21.56 39.60 32.25
N PRO A 112 22.19 38.85 31.32
CA PRO A 112 21.51 37.81 30.57
C PRO A 112 20.86 36.80 31.53
N ARG A 113 19.61 36.41 31.26
CA ARG A 113 18.89 35.39 32.04
C ARG A 113 18.78 34.11 31.22
N ALA A 114 19.05 32.96 31.83
CA ALA A 114 18.73 31.67 31.25
C ALA A 114 17.26 31.34 31.52
N ILE A 115 16.49 31.09 30.47
CA ILE A 115 15.07 30.78 30.54
C ILE A 115 14.85 29.36 30.01
N PRO A 116 14.07 28.51 30.69
CA PRO A 116 13.81 27.15 30.24
C PRO A 116 13.13 27.11 28.87
N CYS A 117 13.41 26.05 28.12
CA CYS A 117 12.77 25.78 26.85
C CYS A 117 11.26 25.59 27.02
N LYS A 118 10.47 26.16 26.10
CA LYS A 118 9.00 25.96 26.06
C LYS A 118 8.59 24.49 25.89
N ILE A 119 9.44 23.67 25.27
CA ILE A 119 9.07 22.31 24.91
C ILE A 119 9.09 21.41 26.15
N GLU A 120 7.98 20.72 26.40
CA GLU A 120 7.84 19.77 27.51
C GLU A 120 8.94 18.70 27.48
N GLY A 121 9.55 18.44 28.65
CA GLY A 121 10.65 17.49 28.80
C GLY A 121 11.94 17.89 28.08
N CYS A 122 12.15 19.17 27.75
CA CYS A 122 13.44 19.69 27.29
C CYS A 122 14.12 20.46 28.42
N GLU A 123 15.28 19.98 28.86
CA GLU A 123 16.12 20.65 29.88
C GLU A 123 16.97 21.79 29.31
N GLY A 124 16.89 22.04 28.00
CA GLY A 124 17.62 23.12 27.36
C GLY A 124 17.10 24.49 27.79
N GLU A 125 17.97 25.48 27.72
CA GLU A 125 17.64 26.87 28.03
C GLU A 125 17.93 27.76 26.83
N TRP A 126 17.31 28.93 26.79
CA TRP A 126 17.67 30.00 25.87
C TRP A 126 18.03 31.26 26.65
N THR A 127 18.95 32.05 26.08
CA THR A 127 19.42 33.27 26.71
C THR A 127 18.47 34.42 26.41
N TYR A 128 17.80 34.92 27.44
CA TYR A 128 17.05 36.17 27.37
C TYR A 128 18.02 37.34 27.48
N SER A 129 18.38 37.92 26.33
CA SER A 129 19.42 38.94 26.27
C SER A 129 19.01 40.22 27.03
N PRO A 130 19.96 40.97 27.62
CA PRO A 130 19.68 42.26 28.26
C PRO A 130 18.91 43.22 27.35
N LYS A 131 19.20 43.19 26.04
CA LYS A 131 18.50 43.97 25.04
C LYS A 131 17.03 43.57 24.90
N ASP A 132 16.75 42.27 24.79
CA ASP A 132 15.37 41.78 24.67
C ASP A 132 14.59 42.02 25.97
N GLN A 133 15.23 41.85 27.13
CA GLN A 133 14.67 42.19 28.44
C GLN A 133 14.29 43.67 28.53
N TYR A 134 15.19 44.55 28.09
CA TYR A 134 14.97 46.00 28.16
C TYR A 134 13.91 46.51 27.20
N LEU A 135 13.79 45.87 26.02
CA LEU A 135 12.81 46.21 25.00
C LEU A 135 11.44 45.56 25.21
N SER A 136 11.35 44.52 26.04
CA SER A 136 10.06 43.88 26.34
C SER A 136 9.21 44.75 27.25
N GLU A 137 7.94 44.91 26.89
CA GLU A 137 6.94 45.58 27.74
C GLU A 137 6.45 44.67 28.88
N SER A 138 6.61 43.36 28.73
CA SER A 138 6.14 42.36 29.70
C SER A 138 7.23 42.03 30.72
N PRO A 139 6.89 41.90 32.01
CA PRO A 139 7.82 41.40 33.03
C PRO A 139 8.19 39.93 32.80
N ASN A 140 7.34 39.18 32.07
CA ASN A 140 7.54 37.77 31.82
C ASN A 140 8.24 37.54 30.46
N PRO A 141 9.27 36.68 30.42
CA PRO A 141 9.94 36.33 29.18
C PRO A 141 8.98 35.61 28.22
N PRO A 142 9.10 35.83 26.90
CA PRO A 142 8.30 35.09 25.93
C PRO A 142 8.66 33.61 25.94
N MET A 143 7.66 32.73 25.76
CA MET A 143 7.93 31.30 25.64
C MET A 143 8.64 31.00 24.31
N ARG A 144 9.92 30.58 24.37
CA ARG A 144 10.75 30.25 23.19
C ARG A 144 11.35 28.86 23.32
N MET A 145 11.73 28.30 22.18
CA MET A 145 12.53 27.06 22.12
C MET A 145 14.00 27.38 22.40
N CYS A 146 14.72 26.46 23.05
CA CYS A 146 16.17 26.52 23.13
C CYS A 146 16.83 26.39 21.74
N SER A 147 18.11 26.73 21.64
CA SER A 147 18.83 26.74 20.36
C SER A 147 18.82 25.37 19.67
N SER A 148 18.93 24.28 20.42
CA SER A 148 18.89 22.91 19.88
C SER A 148 17.51 22.54 19.36
N CYS A 149 16.44 22.79 20.13
CA CYS A 149 15.07 22.56 19.66
C CYS A 149 14.74 23.43 18.44
N TYR A 150 15.14 24.69 18.45
CA TYR A 150 14.91 25.59 17.32
C TYR A 150 15.67 25.12 16.06
N ALA A 151 16.89 24.61 16.20
CA ALA A 151 17.66 24.06 15.07
C ALA A 151 16.96 22.86 14.42
N LEU A 152 16.32 21.99 15.20
CA LEU A 152 15.51 20.87 14.70
C LEU A 152 14.18 21.33 14.10
N PHE A 153 13.53 22.32 14.70
CA PHE A 153 12.23 22.83 14.26
C PHE A 153 12.30 23.68 12.99
N LYS A 154 13.36 24.48 12.83
CA LYS A 154 13.54 25.42 11.72
C LYS A 154 13.44 24.80 10.32
N PRO A 155 14.06 23.65 10.00
CA PRO A 155 14.00 23.07 8.66
C PRO A 155 12.66 22.40 8.34
N LEU A 156 11.84 22.12 9.34
CA LEU A 156 10.55 21.48 9.15
C LEU A 156 9.55 22.47 8.52
N SER A 157 8.59 21.96 7.78
CA SER A 157 7.48 22.72 7.17
C SER A 157 6.22 21.89 7.22
N ASP A 158 5.05 22.54 7.27
CA ASP A 158 3.79 21.81 7.20
C ASP A 158 3.73 20.99 5.90
N MET A 159 3.25 19.75 6.00
CA MET A 159 3.19 18.81 4.89
C MET A 159 1.81 18.15 4.83
N GLU A 160 1.28 17.96 3.63
CA GLU A 160 0.06 17.19 3.43
C GLU A 160 0.39 15.70 3.28
N MET A 161 -0.36 14.85 3.99
CA MET A 161 -0.23 13.40 3.94
C MET A 161 -1.52 12.76 3.47
N HIS A 162 -1.43 11.76 2.60
CA HIS A 162 -2.60 11.00 2.17
C HIS A 162 -3.30 10.29 3.32
N CYS A 163 -4.64 10.25 3.24
CA CYS A 163 -5.48 9.55 4.18
C CYS A 163 -5.12 8.05 4.25
N LYS A 164 -5.06 7.50 5.46
CA LYS A 164 -4.86 6.07 5.72
C LYS A 164 -6.00 5.19 5.18
N ASN A 165 -7.20 5.76 4.99
CA ASN A 165 -8.35 4.99 4.51
C ASN A 165 -8.18 4.61 3.03
N LYS A 166 -8.39 3.33 2.70
CA LYS A 166 -8.30 2.86 1.31
C LYS A 166 -9.41 3.52 0.48
N GLY A 167 -9.07 3.93 -0.74
CA GLY A 167 -10.00 4.62 -1.66
C GLY A 167 -10.24 6.11 -1.34
N CYS A 168 -9.81 6.62 -0.18
CA CYS A 168 -9.93 8.04 0.13
C CYS A 168 -8.79 8.86 -0.49
N THR A 169 -9.13 9.91 -1.24
CA THR A 169 -8.17 10.85 -1.83
C THR A 169 -7.86 12.06 -0.94
N GLY A 170 -8.53 12.17 0.21
CA GLY A 170 -8.34 13.27 1.14
C GLY A 170 -6.92 13.29 1.74
N THR A 171 -6.46 14.48 2.10
CA THR A 171 -5.19 14.69 2.79
C THR A 171 -5.41 15.10 4.25
N SER A 172 -4.37 14.93 5.06
CA SER A 172 -4.32 15.39 6.45
C SER A 172 -3.07 16.25 6.64
N LEU A 173 -3.20 17.33 7.41
CA LEU A 173 -2.10 18.26 7.65
C LEU A 173 -1.16 17.69 8.72
N TYR A 174 0.06 17.34 8.32
CA TYR A 174 1.13 17.04 9.26
C TYR A 174 1.90 18.32 9.58
N THR A 175 1.43 19.00 10.62
CA THR A 175 2.02 20.26 11.04
C THR A 175 3.48 20.09 11.44
N ARG A 176 4.25 21.16 11.26
CA ARG A 176 5.65 21.28 11.67
C ARG A 176 5.87 20.92 13.14
N MET A 177 4.90 21.28 14.00
CA MET A 177 4.97 20.98 15.43
C MET A 177 4.83 19.46 15.68
N ASN A 178 3.87 18.80 15.03
CA ASN A 178 3.71 17.34 15.14
C ASN A 178 4.94 16.59 14.62
N GLN A 179 5.54 17.07 13.53
CA GLN A 179 6.80 16.53 12.99
C GLN A 179 7.93 16.61 14.01
N PHE A 180 8.11 17.78 14.62
CA PHE A 180 9.13 18.01 15.64
C PHE A 180 8.94 17.09 16.86
N GLU A 181 7.70 16.93 17.33
CA GLU A 181 7.39 16.02 18.45
C GLU A 181 7.69 14.55 18.11
N ASP A 182 7.32 14.10 16.92
CA ASP A 182 7.61 12.73 16.46
C ASP A 182 9.12 12.50 16.32
N GLN A 183 9.88 13.48 15.80
CA GLN A 183 11.35 13.41 15.74
C GLN A 183 11.98 13.32 17.14
N ARG A 184 11.49 14.09 18.12
CA ARG A 184 11.96 13.99 19.51
C ARG A 184 11.65 12.64 20.14
N ARG A 185 10.57 11.98 19.71
CA ARG A 185 10.21 10.61 20.11
C ARG A 185 10.98 9.54 19.32
N GLY A 186 11.92 9.93 18.46
CA GLY A 186 12.72 9.01 17.65
C GLY A 186 11.97 8.37 16.47
N LYS A 187 10.81 8.90 16.09
CA LYS A 187 10.07 8.40 14.93
C LYS A 187 10.63 9.03 13.66
N THR A 188 11.06 8.20 12.73
CA THR A 188 11.66 8.63 11.46
C THR A 188 10.63 8.75 10.34
N ALA A 189 9.49 8.07 10.44
CA ALA A 189 8.45 8.05 9.42
C ALA A 189 7.19 8.80 9.88
N PRO A 190 6.54 9.54 8.97
CA PRO A 190 5.26 10.18 9.26
C PRO A 190 4.20 9.12 9.62
N PRO A 191 3.34 9.40 10.62
CA PRO A 191 2.28 8.48 11.00
C PRO A 191 1.20 8.41 9.92
N ARG A 192 0.64 7.21 9.69
CA ARG A 192 -0.55 7.05 8.85
C ARG A 192 -1.78 7.55 9.63
N ARG A 193 -2.37 8.67 9.20
CA ARG A 193 -3.54 9.31 9.83
C ARG A 193 -4.75 9.30 8.87
N PHE A 194 -5.95 9.37 9.43
CA PHE A 194 -7.14 9.68 8.64
C PHE A 194 -7.18 11.17 8.31
N CYS A 195 -7.77 11.54 7.17
CA CYS A 195 -8.20 12.93 6.97
C CYS A 195 -9.35 13.25 7.93
N ASP A 196 -9.63 14.54 8.15
CA ASP A 196 -10.61 14.99 9.13
C ASP A 196 -12.02 14.44 8.85
N ALA A 197 -12.40 14.37 7.57
CA ALA A 197 -13.66 13.75 7.13
C ALA A 197 -13.73 12.27 7.52
N CYS A 198 -12.73 11.47 7.14
CA CYS A 198 -12.68 10.05 7.48
C CYS A 198 -12.59 9.80 8.99
N PHE A 199 -11.88 10.65 9.73
CA PHE A 199 -11.80 10.56 11.19
C PHE A 199 -13.16 10.82 11.85
N THR A 200 -13.89 11.82 11.34
CA THR A 200 -15.24 12.13 11.80
C THR A 200 -16.19 10.96 11.51
N THR A 201 -16.21 10.44 10.28
CA THR A 201 -17.00 9.25 9.92
C THR A 201 -16.63 8.04 10.76
N TYR A 202 -15.34 7.78 11.00
CA TYR A 202 -14.88 6.68 11.85
C TYR A 202 -15.46 6.75 13.26
N ASN A 203 -15.54 7.95 13.85
CA ASN A 203 -16.08 8.16 15.19
C ASN A 203 -17.60 8.04 15.24
N THR A 204 -18.31 8.24 14.12
CA THR A 204 -19.77 8.08 14.04
C THR A 204 -20.21 6.65 13.74
N LEU A 205 -19.35 5.83 13.12
CA LEU A 205 -19.66 4.43 12.86
C LEU A 205 -19.70 3.66 14.19
N GLU A 206 -20.51 2.61 14.25
CA GLU A 206 -20.58 1.65 15.35
C GLU A 206 -20.19 0.27 14.82
N GLU A 207 -19.67 -0.60 15.69
CA GLU A 207 -19.40 -1.99 15.30
C GLU A 207 -20.71 -2.74 15.11
N GLN A 208 -20.80 -3.54 14.04
CA GLN A 208 -22.01 -4.29 13.72
C GLN A 208 -21.72 -5.79 13.79
N ASP A 209 -22.57 -6.52 14.50
CA ASP A 209 -22.56 -7.98 14.49
C ASP A 209 -23.43 -8.49 13.34
N LEU A 210 -22.80 -9.16 12.39
CA LEU A 210 -23.46 -9.66 11.18
C LEU A 210 -23.51 -11.19 11.18
N PRO A 211 -24.54 -11.79 10.58
CA PRO A 211 -24.66 -13.24 10.54
C PRO A 211 -23.53 -13.88 9.72
N CYS A 212 -23.17 -15.10 10.13
CA CYS A 212 -22.24 -15.94 9.39
C CYS A 212 -22.80 -16.27 7.99
N LYS A 213 -21.93 -16.26 6.97
CA LYS A 213 -22.27 -16.66 5.60
C LYS A 213 -22.72 -18.13 5.48
N ILE A 214 -22.32 -18.99 6.41
CA ILE A 214 -22.62 -20.43 6.34
C ILE A 214 -24.08 -20.66 6.74
N GLU A 215 -24.85 -21.27 5.83
CA GLU A 215 -26.26 -21.64 6.08
C GLU A 215 -26.39 -22.52 7.33
N GLY A 216 -27.34 -22.19 8.20
CA GLY A 216 -27.57 -22.89 9.47
C GLY A 216 -26.57 -22.57 10.58
N CYS A 217 -25.62 -21.66 10.38
CA CYS A 217 -24.76 -21.18 11.46
C CYS A 217 -25.35 -19.92 12.10
N GLU A 218 -25.68 -20.00 13.39
CA GLU A 218 -26.19 -18.86 14.19
C GLU A 218 -25.07 -17.92 14.68
N GLY A 219 -23.80 -18.23 14.38
CA GLY A 219 -22.68 -17.40 14.77
C GLY A 219 -22.68 -16.07 14.04
N THR A 220 -22.13 -15.05 14.68
CA THR A 220 -21.94 -13.72 14.10
C THR A 220 -20.46 -13.39 13.90
N TRP A 221 -20.19 -12.37 13.10
CA TRP A 221 -18.87 -11.77 12.98
C TRP A 221 -18.97 -10.25 13.06
N VAL A 222 -17.94 -9.61 13.61
CA VAL A 222 -17.91 -8.17 13.84
C VAL A 222 -17.44 -7.45 12.58
N TRP A 223 -18.30 -6.65 11.96
CA TRP A 223 -17.91 -5.67 10.96
C TRP A 223 -17.39 -4.41 11.67
N SER A 224 -16.09 -4.39 11.96
CA SER A 224 -15.47 -3.27 12.68
C SER A 224 -15.66 -1.92 11.96
N ARG A 225 -15.68 -0.83 12.72
CA ARG A 225 -15.74 0.56 12.20
C ARG A 225 -14.69 0.84 11.13
N TYR A 226 -13.49 0.26 11.28
CA TYR A 226 -12.42 0.41 10.30
C TYR A 226 -12.74 -0.29 8.98
N ALA A 227 -13.27 -1.52 9.04
CA ALA A 227 -13.67 -2.26 7.85
C ALA A 227 -14.85 -1.61 7.14
N GLN A 228 -15.79 -1.02 7.89
CA GLN A 228 -16.89 -0.22 7.33
C GLN A 228 -16.37 1.04 6.62
N LEU A 229 -15.48 1.80 7.27
CA LEU A 229 -14.88 2.99 6.67
C LEU A 229 -14.08 2.68 5.38
N ALA A 230 -13.37 1.55 5.38
CA ALA A 230 -12.66 1.08 4.19
C ALA A 230 -13.62 0.69 3.06
N ALA A 231 -14.72 -0.01 3.37
CA ALA A 231 -15.76 -0.33 2.40
C ALA A 231 -16.39 0.94 1.79
N LEU A 232 -16.71 1.94 2.62
CA LEU A 232 -17.21 3.25 2.16
C LEU A 232 -16.23 3.96 1.23
N GLY A 233 -14.93 3.89 1.53
CA GLY A 233 -13.88 4.45 0.67
C GLY A 233 -13.77 3.76 -0.70
N GLU A 234 -14.13 2.49 -0.78
CA GLU A 234 -14.20 1.71 -2.03
C GLU A 234 -15.59 1.79 -2.70
N GLY A 235 -16.53 2.55 -2.13
CA GLY A 235 -17.90 2.67 -2.65
C GLY A 235 -18.79 1.44 -2.39
N ILE A 236 -18.37 0.56 -1.48
CA ILE A 236 -19.12 -0.64 -1.09
C ILE A 236 -20.05 -0.26 0.05
N THR A 237 -21.36 -0.29 -0.20
CA THR A 237 -22.40 0.02 0.79
C THR A 237 -22.90 -1.20 1.56
N GLU A 238 -22.77 -2.39 0.98
CA GLU A 238 -23.25 -3.63 1.58
C GLU A 238 -22.14 -4.38 2.34
N PRO A 239 -22.45 -4.98 3.51
CA PRO A 239 -21.48 -5.78 4.22
C PRO A 239 -21.03 -7.00 3.41
N PRO A 240 -19.72 -7.31 3.39
CA PRO A 240 -19.23 -8.51 2.76
C PRO A 240 -19.73 -9.75 3.52
N GLN A 241 -20.16 -10.79 2.82
CA GLN A 241 -20.51 -12.05 3.47
C GLN A 241 -19.24 -12.76 3.98
N ARG A 242 -19.10 -12.93 5.30
CA ARG A 242 -17.95 -13.59 5.94
C ARG A 242 -18.38 -14.71 6.86
N MET A 243 -17.44 -15.61 7.14
CA MET A 243 -17.60 -16.67 8.14
C MET A 243 -17.36 -16.09 9.55
N CYS A 244 -18.10 -16.58 10.55
CA CYS A 244 -17.80 -16.29 11.95
C CYS A 244 -16.46 -16.92 12.38
N SER A 245 -15.91 -16.45 13.50
CA SER A 245 -14.61 -16.93 14.03
C SER A 245 -14.59 -18.44 14.22
N SER A 246 -15.65 -19.04 14.79
CA SER A 246 -15.73 -20.49 15.00
C SER A 246 -15.76 -21.29 13.69
N CYS A 247 -16.44 -20.80 12.66
CA CYS A 247 -16.42 -21.41 11.33
C CYS A 247 -15.04 -21.29 10.67
N ILE A 248 -14.34 -20.16 10.83
CA ILE A 248 -12.97 -19.98 10.33
C ILE A 248 -12.01 -20.96 11.03
N GLU A 249 -12.11 -21.08 12.35
CA GLU A 249 -11.31 -22.02 13.14
C GLU A 249 -11.57 -23.46 12.69
N THR A 250 -12.84 -23.86 12.57
CA THR A 250 -13.20 -25.21 12.10
C THR A 250 -12.61 -25.47 10.71
N LEU A 251 -12.80 -24.55 9.76
CA LEU A 251 -12.26 -24.66 8.41
C LEU A 251 -10.73 -24.75 8.41
N SER A 252 -10.05 -24.02 9.30
CA SER A 252 -8.60 -24.06 9.44
C SER A 252 -8.10 -25.39 9.99
N SER A 253 -8.84 -25.99 10.93
CA SER A 253 -8.57 -27.30 11.52
C SER A 253 -8.99 -28.48 10.64
N THR A 254 -9.91 -28.28 9.70
CA THR A 254 -10.33 -29.32 8.76
C THR A 254 -9.13 -29.77 7.93
N GLU A 255 -8.89 -31.07 7.90
CA GLU A 255 -7.86 -31.68 7.05
C GLU A 255 -8.44 -32.06 5.69
N GLU A 256 -7.56 -32.19 4.70
CA GLU A 256 -7.97 -32.73 3.40
C GLU A 256 -8.19 -34.23 3.52
N VAL A 257 -9.27 -34.72 2.92
CA VAL A 257 -9.63 -36.15 3.01
C VAL A 257 -9.31 -36.84 1.69
N VAL A 258 -8.54 -37.92 1.77
CA VAL A 258 -8.19 -38.74 0.62
C VAL A 258 -9.22 -39.85 0.45
N HIS A 259 -9.89 -39.88 -0.71
CA HIS A 259 -10.93 -40.85 -1.03
C HIS A 259 -10.48 -41.82 -2.12
N GLN A 260 -11.00 -43.04 -2.08
CA GLN A 260 -10.81 -44.02 -3.16
C GLN A 260 -11.59 -43.63 -4.41
N CYS A 261 -11.04 -43.94 -5.58
CA CYS A 261 -11.73 -43.75 -6.85
C CYS A 261 -13.02 -44.59 -6.89
N ARG A 262 -14.11 -44.01 -7.40
CA ARG A 262 -15.41 -44.69 -7.55
C ARG A 262 -15.36 -45.93 -8.46
N ILE A 263 -14.38 -46.02 -9.37
CA ILE A 263 -14.33 -47.11 -10.35
C ILE A 263 -13.80 -48.39 -9.69
N PRO A 264 -14.56 -49.50 -9.74
CA PRO A 264 -14.06 -50.80 -9.27
C PRO A 264 -12.77 -51.19 -10.00
N GLY A 265 -11.75 -51.60 -9.25
CA GLY A 265 -10.43 -51.97 -9.78
C GLY A 265 -9.45 -50.79 -9.94
N CYS A 266 -9.87 -49.55 -9.71
CA CYS A 266 -8.95 -48.41 -9.64
C CYS A 266 -8.47 -48.21 -8.19
N ASN A 267 -7.16 -48.37 -7.94
CA ASN A 267 -6.55 -48.17 -6.62
C ASN A 267 -6.04 -46.74 -6.40
N ARG A 268 -6.35 -45.82 -7.31
CA ARG A 268 -5.94 -44.42 -7.20
C ARG A 268 -6.93 -43.67 -6.33
N THR A 269 -6.45 -42.59 -5.74
CA THR A 269 -7.24 -41.74 -4.85
C THR A 269 -7.46 -40.36 -5.44
N TRP A 270 -8.36 -39.60 -4.84
CA TRP A 270 -8.52 -38.17 -5.07
C TRP A 270 -8.65 -37.45 -3.74
N THR A 271 -8.27 -36.18 -3.71
CA THR A 271 -8.25 -35.38 -2.49
C THR A 271 -9.44 -34.42 -2.45
N GLU A 272 -10.28 -34.55 -1.42
CA GLU A 272 -11.31 -33.58 -1.11
C GLU A 272 -10.67 -32.40 -0.37
N LYS A 273 -10.65 -31.23 -1.01
CA LYS A 273 -10.10 -30.00 -0.43
C LYS A 273 -10.86 -29.60 0.84
N LYS A 274 -10.15 -28.98 1.79
CA LYS A 274 -10.69 -28.58 3.11
C LYS A 274 -12.05 -27.87 3.05
N GLY A 275 -12.22 -26.92 2.14
CA GLY A 275 -13.49 -26.19 2.00
C GLY A 275 -14.67 -27.07 1.60
N ALA A 276 -14.45 -28.11 0.79
CA ALA A 276 -15.48 -29.07 0.41
C ALA A 276 -15.79 -30.03 1.56
N VAL A 277 -14.75 -30.50 2.28
CA VAL A 277 -14.92 -31.32 3.50
C VAL A 277 -15.75 -30.57 4.53
N PHE A 278 -15.39 -29.31 4.83
CA PHE A 278 -16.11 -28.46 5.77
C PHE A 278 -17.59 -28.25 5.37
N ALA A 279 -17.85 -27.95 4.10
CA ALA A 279 -19.22 -27.77 3.60
C ALA A 279 -20.05 -29.06 3.69
N ARG A 280 -19.41 -30.22 3.44
CA ARG A 280 -20.02 -31.54 3.55
C ARG A 280 -20.38 -31.87 5.01
N GLU A 281 -19.45 -31.67 5.93
CA GLU A 281 -19.67 -31.92 7.36
C GLU A 281 -20.80 -31.06 7.92
N ARG A 282 -20.87 -29.78 7.51
CA ARG A 282 -21.95 -28.88 7.93
C ARG A 282 -23.31 -29.22 7.35
N SER A 283 -23.36 -29.66 6.10
CA SER A 283 -24.62 -30.06 5.45
C SER A 283 -25.09 -31.46 5.84
N GLY A 284 -24.25 -32.24 6.55
CA GLY A 284 -24.54 -33.64 6.86
C GLY A 284 -24.59 -34.54 5.61
N THR A 285 -24.03 -34.08 4.49
CA THR A 285 -24.05 -34.84 3.24
C THR A 285 -22.96 -35.93 3.24
N SER A 286 -23.25 -37.04 2.55
CA SER A 286 -22.27 -38.13 2.42
C SER A 286 -21.15 -37.79 1.43
N SER A 287 -19.98 -38.40 1.62
CA SER A 287 -18.81 -38.18 0.74
C SER A 287 -19.16 -38.51 -0.72
N PRO A 288 -18.89 -37.58 -1.66
CA PRO A 288 -19.30 -37.76 -3.04
C PRO A 288 -18.48 -38.89 -3.67
N ARG A 289 -19.14 -39.79 -4.40
CA ARG A 289 -18.44 -40.83 -5.16
C ARG A 289 -17.88 -40.24 -6.46
N ARG A 290 -16.62 -39.80 -6.44
CA ARG A 290 -15.93 -39.19 -7.60
C ARG A 290 -14.87 -40.11 -8.20
N LEU A 291 -14.46 -39.76 -9.42
CA LEU A 291 -13.33 -40.36 -10.11
C LEU A 291 -12.03 -39.74 -9.61
N CYS A 292 -10.93 -40.49 -9.62
CA CYS A 292 -9.61 -39.88 -9.52
C CYS A 292 -9.29 -39.02 -10.75
N ASP A 293 -8.37 -38.07 -10.62
CA ASP A 293 -8.04 -37.10 -11.68
C ASP A 293 -7.71 -37.81 -13.01
N SER A 294 -6.89 -38.85 -12.96
CA SER A 294 -6.56 -39.60 -14.18
C SER A 294 -7.72 -40.40 -14.77
N CYS A 295 -8.62 -40.96 -13.94
CA CYS A 295 -9.84 -41.60 -14.46
C CYS A 295 -10.78 -40.56 -15.08
N TYR A 296 -10.86 -39.36 -14.51
CA TYR A 296 -11.66 -38.26 -15.04
C TYR A 296 -11.11 -37.77 -16.39
N GLU A 297 -9.80 -37.58 -16.50
CA GLU A 297 -9.13 -37.23 -17.76
C GLU A 297 -9.33 -38.31 -18.83
N THR A 298 -9.14 -39.58 -18.46
CA THR A 298 -9.35 -40.71 -19.38
C THR A 298 -10.80 -40.75 -19.86
N LEU A 299 -11.77 -40.55 -18.97
CA LEU A 299 -13.18 -40.52 -19.33
C LEU A 299 -13.50 -39.36 -20.29
N ASN A 300 -12.93 -38.18 -20.06
CA ASN A 300 -13.15 -37.02 -20.92
C ASN A 300 -12.52 -37.16 -22.30
N GLY A 301 -11.42 -37.93 -22.41
CA GLY A 301 -10.80 -38.27 -23.70
C GLY A 301 -11.45 -39.45 -24.44
N MET A 302 -12.43 -40.12 -23.83
CA MET A 302 -13.16 -41.24 -24.45
C MET A 302 -14.46 -40.76 -25.10
N GLU A 303 -14.73 -41.28 -26.29
CA GLU A 303 -16.01 -41.15 -26.97
C GLU A 303 -16.79 -42.46 -26.88
N ASP A 304 -18.11 -42.36 -27.00
CA ASP A 304 -18.98 -43.53 -27.09
C ASP A 304 -18.72 -44.28 -28.40
N LYS A 305 -18.54 -45.61 -28.31
CA LYS A 305 -18.16 -46.43 -29.47
C LYS A 305 -19.31 -47.34 -29.91
N PRO A 306 -19.69 -47.34 -31.20
CA PRO A 306 -20.61 -48.34 -31.71
C PRO A 306 -19.91 -49.70 -31.80
N LEU A 307 -20.49 -50.73 -31.21
CA LEU A 307 -20.02 -52.11 -31.31
C LEU A 307 -21.08 -53.00 -31.97
N PRO A 308 -20.67 -54.04 -32.73
CA PRO A 308 -21.62 -54.94 -33.38
C PRO A 308 -22.50 -55.66 -32.35
N CYS A 309 -23.75 -55.93 -32.74
CA CYS A 309 -24.66 -56.74 -31.96
C CYS A 309 -24.07 -58.14 -31.69
N LYS A 310 -24.32 -58.68 -30.48
CA LYS A 310 -24.00 -60.07 -30.10
C LYS A 310 -24.48 -61.09 -31.16
N ASN A 311 -25.60 -60.80 -31.80
CA ASN A 311 -26.23 -61.65 -32.80
C ASN A 311 -25.77 -61.37 -34.23
N HIS A 312 -24.67 -60.65 -34.44
CA HIS A 312 -24.16 -60.37 -35.78
C HIS A 312 -23.88 -61.64 -36.59
N LYS A 313 -23.45 -62.73 -35.93
CA LYS A 313 -23.29 -64.04 -36.58
C LYS A 313 -24.60 -64.67 -37.07
N LEU A 314 -25.73 -64.26 -36.51
CA LEU A 314 -27.07 -64.67 -36.93
C LEU A 314 -27.65 -63.77 -38.02
N GLY A 315 -26.90 -62.77 -38.51
CA GLY A 315 -27.35 -61.83 -39.55
C GLY A 315 -27.77 -60.44 -39.05
N CYS A 316 -27.52 -60.10 -37.78
CA CYS A 316 -27.82 -58.76 -37.26
C CYS A 316 -26.69 -57.75 -37.56
N GLU A 317 -26.91 -56.81 -38.47
CA GLU A 317 -25.92 -55.78 -38.84
C GLU A 317 -25.94 -54.54 -37.93
N GLU A 318 -26.88 -54.45 -37.01
CA GLU A 318 -27.01 -53.30 -36.12
C GLU A 318 -25.90 -53.26 -35.05
N THR A 319 -25.63 -52.05 -34.56
CA THR A 319 -24.68 -51.78 -33.49
C THR A 319 -25.38 -51.35 -32.21
N TRP A 320 -24.70 -51.52 -31.07
CA TRP A 320 -25.09 -50.93 -29.80
C TRP A 320 -24.02 -49.96 -29.31
N ILE A 321 -24.41 -48.95 -28.52
CA ILE A 321 -23.50 -47.90 -28.05
C ILE A 321 -22.79 -48.35 -26.77
N TRP A 322 -21.47 -48.52 -26.86
CA TRP A 322 -20.62 -48.77 -25.71
C TRP A 322 -20.23 -47.45 -25.04
N LYS A 323 -20.97 -47.10 -23.98
CA LYS A 323 -20.76 -45.86 -23.23
C LYS A 323 -19.34 -45.77 -22.65
N LYS A 324 -18.72 -44.60 -22.74
CA LYS A 324 -17.37 -44.32 -22.23
C LYS A 324 -17.13 -44.71 -20.77
N GLU A 325 -18.12 -44.60 -19.87
CA GLU A 325 -17.95 -45.04 -18.47
C GLU A 325 -17.76 -46.57 -18.38
N SER A 326 -18.45 -47.32 -19.25
CA SER A 326 -18.30 -48.78 -19.32
C SER A 326 -16.97 -49.15 -19.96
N GLN A 327 -16.53 -48.41 -20.99
CA GLN A 327 -15.19 -48.55 -21.59
C GLN A 327 -14.09 -48.35 -20.55
N LEU A 328 -14.19 -47.32 -19.72
CA LEU A 328 -13.21 -47.03 -18.68
C LEU A 328 -13.15 -48.16 -17.63
N ARG A 329 -14.30 -48.64 -17.14
CA ARG A 329 -14.35 -49.79 -16.21
C ARG A 329 -13.70 -51.04 -16.80
N GLN A 330 -13.97 -51.31 -18.08
CA GLN A 330 -13.40 -52.44 -18.81
C GLN A 330 -11.88 -52.32 -18.97
N SER A 331 -11.39 -51.13 -19.30
CA SER A 331 -9.96 -50.89 -19.52
C SER A 331 -9.12 -51.21 -18.28
N LEU A 332 -9.69 -50.99 -17.09
CA LEU A 332 -9.04 -51.26 -15.81
C LEU A 332 -9.07 -52.75 -15.44
N SER A 333 -10.11 -53.49 -15.84
CA SER A 333 -10.20 -54.94 -15.61
C SER A 333 -9.47 -55.77 -16.68
N LYS A 334 -9.02 -55.15 -17.78
CA LYS A 334 -8.42 -55.81 -18.95
C LYS A 334 -9.32 -56.89 -19.59
N ALA A 335 -10.62 -56.88 -19.31
CA ALA A 335 -11.56 -57.83 -19.88
C ALA A 335 -11.95 -57.46 -21.33
N PRO A 336 -12.31 -58.42 -22.20
CA PRO A 336 -12.75 -58.11 -23.57
C PRO A 336 -14.11 -57.37 -23.57
N PRO A 337 -14.37 -56.48 -24.56
CA PRO A 337 -15.63 -55.73 -24.63
C PRO A 337 -16.85 -56.65 -24.47
N PRO A 338 -17.90 -56.20 -23.76
CA PRO A 338 -19.02 -57.07 -23.46
C PRO A 338 -19.83 -57.30 -24.73
N SER A 339 -20.19 -58.55 -24.99
CA SER A 339 -21.09 -58.86 -26.10
C SER A 339 -22.53 -58.55 -25.69
N ARG A 340 -23.12 -57.47 -26.21
CA ARG A 340 -24.51 -57.07 -25.95
C ARG A 340 -25.34 -57.07 -27.22
N MET A 341 -26.65 -57.19 -27.04
CA MET A 341 -27.63 -57.10 -28.13
C MET A 341 -27.87 -55.63 -28.48
N CYS A 342 -28.14 -55.35 -29.75
CA CYS A 342 -28.65 -54.04 -30.16
C CYS A 342 -30.06 -53.81 -29.60
N GLU A 343 -30.49 -52.55 -29.62
CA GLU A 343 -31.80 -52.13 -29.13
C GLU A 343 -32.93 -52.85 -29.86
N SER A 344 -32.84 -53.04 -31.18
CA SER A 344 -33.88 -53.76 -31.92
C SER A 344 -33.94 -55.24 -31.56
N CYS A 345 -32.80 -55.91 -31.32
CA CYS A 345 -32.79 -57.30 -30.85
C CYS A 345 -33.41 -57.43 -29.46
N SER A 346 -33.13 -56.50 -28.56
CA SER A 346 -33.74 -56.45 -27.23
C SER A 346 -35.26 -56.25 -27.32
N ALA A 347 -35.70 -55.25 -28.09
CA ALA A 347 -37.12 -54.92 -28.24
C ALA A 347 -37.92 -56.09 -28.80
N TYR A 348 -37.40 -56.76 -29.85
CA TYR A 348 -38.05 -57.95 -30.40
C TYR A 348 -38.18 -59.08 -29.39
N LEU A 349 -37.15 -59.33 -28.58
CA LEU A 349 -37.24 -60.37 -27.56
C LEU A 349 -38.26 -60.02 -26.48
N ASP A 350 -38.35 -58.75 -26.10
CA ASP A 350 -39.36 -58.27 -25.17
C ASP A 350 -40.78 -58.46 -25.72
N GLU A 351 -41.00 -58.20 -27.01
CA GLU A 351 -42.27 -58.44 -27.71
C GLU A 351 -42.62 -59.93 -27.83
N GLN A 352 -41.62 -60.80 -27.99
CA GLN A 352 -41.80 -62.23 -28.19
C GLN A 352 -41.73 -63.06 -26.89
N LYS A 353 -41.71 -62.43 -25.71
CA LYS A 353 -41.69 -63.15 -24.42
C LYS A 353 -42.87 -64.12 -24.27
N GLU A 354 -44.06 -63.72 -24.71
CA GLU A 354 -45.26 -64.55 -24.64
C GLU A 354 -45.29 -65.65 -25.71
N SER A 355 -44.53 -65.50 -26.80
CA SER A 355 -44.46 -66.44 -27.91
C SER A 355 -43.31 -67.46 -27.77
N MET A 356 -42.59 -67.44 -26.65
CA MET A 356 -41.54 -68.42 -26.34
C MET A 356 -42.08 -69.85 -26.24
N THR A 357 -43.37 -70.05 -25.94
CA THR A 357 -43.96 -71.39 -25.92
C THR A 357 -44.77 -71.62 -27.19
N VAL A 358 -44.33 -72.56 -28.02
CA VAL A 358 -45.10 -73.02 -29.18
C VAL A 358 -46.18 -73.96 -28.65
N ILE A 359 -47.43 -73.55 -28.77
CA ILE A 359 -48.60 -74.36 -28.40
C ILE A 359 -49.19 -75.06 -29.62
N CYS A 360 -49.77 -76.23 -29.39
CA CYS A 360 -50.44 -76.97 -30.44
C CYS A 360 -51.69 -76.22 -30.92
N ALA A 361 -51.80 -75.99 -32.22
CA ALA A 361 -52.95 -75.35 -32.84
C ALA A 361 -54.25 -76.12 -32.57
N ALA A 362 -54.16 -77.47 -32.55
CA ALA A 362 -55.28 -78.39 -32.37
C ALA A 362 -55.65 -78.63 -30.89
N CYS A 363 -54.71 -79.10 -30.06
CA CYS A 363 -55.00 -79.46 -28.66
C CYS A 363 -54.62 -78.40 -27.62
N LYS A 364 -54.03 -77.27 -28.05
CA LYS A 364 -53.54 -76.18 -27.18
C LYS A 364 -52.47 -76.57 -26.16
N GLU A 365 -51.99 -77.81 -26.16
CA GLU A 365 -50.89 -78.24 -25.30
C GLU A 365 -49.56 -77.59 -25.72
N PRO A 366 -48.68 -77.21 -24.78
CA PRO A 366 -47.36 -76.71 -25.10
C PRO A 366 -46.52 -77.80 -25.77
N ILE A 367 -46.05 -77.52 -26.99
CA ILE A 367 -45.23 -78.43 -27.80
C ILE A 367 -43.77 -78.28 -27.43
N MET A 368 -43.28 -77.04 -27.43
CA MET A 368 -41.87 -76.75 -27.17
C MET A 368 -41.68 -75.31 -26.70
N HIS A 369 -40.68 -75.09 -25.86
CA HIS A 369 -40.24 -73.76 -25.48
C HIS A 369 -39.06 -73.35 -26.36
N LEU A 370 -39.25 -72.33 -27.20
CA LEU A 370 -38.19 -71.72 -27.99
C LEU A 370 -37.19 -71.04 -27.06
N SER A 371 -35.90 -71.24 -27.33
CA SER A 371 -34.84 -70.47 -26.69
C SER A 371 -34.82 -69.05 -27.28
N VAL A 372 -34.15 -68.13 -26.59
CA VAL A 372 -33.86 -66.77 -27.10
C VAL A 372 -33.16 -66.83 -28.46
N ASP A 373 -32.21 -67.76 -28.63
CA ASP A 373 -31.47 -67.94 -29.88
C ASP A 373 -32.37 -68.44 -31.01
N ASN A 374 -33.34 -69.32 -30.74
CA ASN A 374 -34.29 -69.80 -31.76
C ASN A 374 -35.19 -68.66 -32.25
N LEU A 375 -35.70 -67.81 -31.36
CA LEU A 375 -36.51 -66.65 -31.74
C LEU A 375 -35.73 -65.69 -32.65
N LEU A 376 -34.45 -65.48 -32.34
CA LEU A 376 -33.58 -64.63 -33.17
C LEU A 376 -33.24 -65.27 -34.51
N GLN A 377 -33.00 -66.58 -34.55
CA GLN A 377 -32.80 -67.31 -35.81
C GLN A 377 -34.04 -67.25 -36.70
N ILE A 378 -35.24 -67.33 -36.11
CA ILE A 378 -36.51 -67.13 -36.84
C ILE A 378 -36.60 -65.70 -37.39
N ARG A 379 -36.28 -64.68 -36.57
CA ARG A 379 -36.28 -63.28 -37.01
C ARG A 379 -35.35 -63.03 -38.20
N PHE A 380 -34.17 -63.63 -38.18
CA PHE A 380 -33.16 -63.44 -39.23
C PHE A 380 -33.26 -64.47 -40.37
N GLY A 381 -34.33 -65.29 -40.41
CA GLY A 381 -34.59 -66.25 -41.48
C GLY A 381 -33.63 -67.43 -41.55
N GLN A 382 -32.89 -67.70 -40.47
CA GLN A 382 -31.97 -68.86 -40.37
C GLN A 382 -32.69 -70.14 -39.94
N MET A 383 -33.89 -70.02 -39.37
CA MET A 383 -34.72 -71.13 -38.92
C MET A 383 -36.19 -70.82 -39.24
N GLU A 384 -36.92 -71.80 -39.78
CA GLU A 384 -38.38 -71.68 -39.91
C GLU A 384 -39.05 -71.93 -38.56
N ARG A 385 -40.11 -71.18 -38.25
CA ARG A 385 -40.87 -71.41 -37.02
C ARG A 385 -41.50 -72.82 -37.09
N PRO A 386 -41.25 -73.70 -36.12
CA PRO A 386 -41.77 -75.06 -36.17
C PRO A 386 -43.30 -75.06 -36.24
N GLU A 387 -43.85 -75.95 -37.07
CA GLU A 387 -45.29 -76.09 -37.24
C GLU A 387 -45.97 -76.34 -35.89
N PRO A 388 -47.10 -75.68 -35.61
CA PRO A 388 -47.75 -75.73 -34.31
C PRO A 388 -48.57 -77.02 -34.12
N LEU A 389 -48.18 -78.17 -34.64
CA LEU A 389 -48.90 -79.43 -34.44
C LEU A 389 -48.07 -80.37 -33.58
N CYS A 390 -48.62 -80.82 -32.44
CA CYS A 390 -47.95 -81.81 -31.62
C CYS A 390 -47.92 -83.15 -32.35
N GLN A 391 -46.99 -84.04 -31.98
CA GLN A 391 -46.81 -85.33 -32.63
C GLN A 391 -48.09 -86.20 -32.65
N LYS A 392 -48.98 -86.01 -31.67
CA LYS A 392 -50.29 -86.69 -31.59
C LYS A 392 -51.34 -86.13 -32.55
N CYS A 393 -51.26 -84.85 -32.90
CA CYS A 393 -52.21 -84.17 -33.80
C CYS A 393 -51.71 -84.11 -35.25
N ARG A 394 -50.49 -84.60 -35.51
CA ARG A 394 -49.87 -84.69 -36.85
C ARG A 394 -50.07 -86.07 -37.49
N GLN A 395 -50.41 -87.08 -36.69
CA GLN A 395 -50.92 -88.39 -37.12
C GLN A 395 -52.43 -88.29 -37.29
#